data_AF-A0A0R2JFT1-F1
#
_entry.id   AF-A0A0R2JFT1-F1
#
_cell.length_a   1.000
_cell.length_b   1.000
_cell.length_c   1.000
_cell.angle_alpha   90.00
_cell.angle_beta   90.00
_cell.angle_gamma   90.00
#
_symmetry.space_group_name_H-M   'P 1'
#
loop_
_entity.id
_entity.type
_entity.pdbx_description
1 polymer ?
#
loop_
_entity_poly.entity_id
_entity_poly.type
_entity_poly.pdbx_seq_one_letter_code
_entity_poly.pdbx_strand_id
1 'polypeptide(L)'
;MGELPIKKNTQDSKLNTKVILGLVIILLIGSFITVKLVQLNSVGRSATINKPTTASHEAFIEAVAPTAVAIQNQEHVPASISIAQAALESDWGQSKLAADYNNLYGVKGSRFTKNVDLPTKEFEDGKWKTIDQPFRWYDNWNESMWGHASLLVNGTDDNAKRYSEVIDSDNYKDAAHALVDGGYATDPDYAEKVIGLIETYQLDQYDEQ
;
A
#
# COMPACT_ATOMS: atom_id res chain seq x y z
N MET A 1 12.54 51.83 48.56
CA MET A 1 12.59 51.57 47.10
C MET A 1 12.07 50.17 46.91
N GLY A 2 10.80 50.06 46.51
CA GLY A 2 10.07 48.78 46.44
C GLY A 2 10.29 48.08 45.10
N GLU A 3 10.55 46.78 45.15
CA GLU A 3 10.68 45.91 43.98
C GLU A 3 9.32 45.69 43.32
N LEU A 4 9.29 45.79 41.99
CA LEU A 4 8.12 45.57 41.15
C LEU A 4 7.87 44.07 40.94
N PRO A 5 6.62 43.59 40.96
CA PRO A 5 6.32 42.16 40.81
C PRO A 5 6.40 41.70 39.34
N ILE A 6 7.04 40.55 39.14
CA ILE A 6 7.11 39.81 37.88
C ILE A 6 5.71 39.24 37.55
N LYS A 7 5.07 39.78 36.51
CA LYS A 7 3.88 39.16 35.90
C LYS A 7 4.30 37.90 35.13
N LYS A 8 3.97 36.72 35.66
CA LYS A 8 3.90 35.49 34.85
C LYS A 8 2.67 35.59 33.96
N ASN A 9 2.88 35.83 32.68
CA ASN A 9 1.83 35.75 31.67
C ASN A 9 1.77 34.30 31.14
N THR A 10 0.92 33.50 31.76
CA THR A 10 0.49 32.20 31.24
C THR A 10 -0.42 32.49 30.05
N GLN A 11 0.13 32.43 28.84
CA GLN A 11 -0.73 32.20 27.67
C GLN A 11 -0.90 30.70 27.51
N ASP A 12 -2.11 30.27 27.83
CA ASP A 12 -2.70 29.00 27.40
C ASP A 12 -2.43 28.81 25.91
N SER A 13 -1.46 27.94 25.59
CA SER A 13 -1.32 27.42 24.23
C SER A 13 -2.57 26.60 23.95
N LYS A 14 -3.53 27.23 23.27
CA LYS A 14 -4.64 26.53 22.63
C LYS A 14 -4.03 25.38 21.84
N LEU A 15 -4.30 24.17 22.28
CA LEU A 15 -4.01 22.94 21.56
C LEU A 15 -4.81 23.02 20.26
N ASN A 16 -4.22 23.62 19.23
CA ASN A 16 -4.69 23.48 17.88
C ASN A 16 -4.45 22.02 17.53
N THR A 17 -5.45 21.18 17.80
CA THR A 17 -5.54 19.81 17.30
C THR A 17 -5.62 19.89 15.79
N LYS A 18 -4.48 20.14 15.15
CA LYS A 18 -4.24 19.64 13.81
C LYS A 18 -4.15 18.14 14.00
N VAL A 19 -5.25 17.45 13.76
CA VAL A 19 -5.18 16.04 13.38
C VAL A 19 -4.38 16.06 12.08
N ILE A 20 -3.06 15.98 12.19
CA ILE A 20 -2.21 15.67 11.05
C ILE A 20 -2.50 14.20 10.84
N LEU A 21 -3.46 13.94 9.96
CA LEU A 21 -3.83 12.60 9.54
C LEU A 21 -2.65 12.10 8.68
N GLY A 22 -1.57 11.70 9.35
CA GLY A 22 -0.45 10.94 8.78
C GLY A 22 -0.87 9.50 8.52
N LEU A 23 -2.07 9.30 8.00
CA LEU A 23 -2.44 8.03 7.42
C LEU A 23 -2.04 8.13 5.96
N VAL A 24 -0.97 7.44 5.59
CA VAL A 24 -0.96 6.83 4.27
C VAL A 24 -2.11 5.84 4.32
N ILE A 25 -3.32 6.32 4.05
CA ILE A 25 -4.44 5.43 3.76
C ILE A 25 -4.04 4.87 2.40
N ILE A 26 -3.27 3.78 2.43
CA ILE A 26 -3.37 2.76 1.40
C ILE A 26 -4.80 2.29 1.58
N LEU A 27 -5.71 3.03 0.94
CA LEU A 27 -7.03 2.54 0.69
C LEU A 27 -6.70 1.26 -0.03
N LEU A 28 -6.92 0.15 0.65
CA LEU A 28 -7.24 -1.08 -0.01
C LEU A 28 -8.28 -0.65 -1.04
N ILE A 29 -7.86 -0.51 -2.29
CA ILE A 29 -8.78 -0.54 -3.41
C ILE A 29 -9.21 -2.01 -3.51
N GLY A 30 -9.69 -2.57 -2.39
CA GLY A 30 -10.71 -3.57 -2.31
C GLY A 30 -12.02 -2.96 -2.79
N SER A 31 -12.01 -2.42 -4.01
CA SER A 31 -13.15 -2.65 -4.87
C SER A 31 -12.92 -4.02 -5.49
N PHE A 32 -13.21 -5.07 -4.70
CA PHE A 32 -13.80 -6.27 -5.24
C PHE A 32 -14.96 -5.82 -6.15
N ILE A 33 -14.71 -5.66 -7.45
CA ILE A 33 -15.77 -5.62 -8.45
C ILE A 33 -16.14 -7.09 -8.69
N THR A 34 -16.72 -7.75 -7.68
CA THR A 34 -17.60 -8.89 -7.96
C THR A 34 -18.93 -8.31 -8.39
N VAL A 35 -19.00 -7.89 -9.66
CA VAL A 35 -20.29 -7.68 -10.31
C VAL A 35 -20.93 -9.05 -10.50
N LYS A 36 -21.75 -9.46 -9.52
CA LYS A 36 -22.81 -10.44 -9.74
C LYS A 36 -23.91 -9.73 -10.54
N LEU A 37 -23.71 -9.61 -11.85
CA LEU A 37 -24.77 -9.18 -12.76
C LEU A 37 -25.85 -10.26 -12.82
N VAL A 38 -27.00 -9.95 -12.24
CA VAL A 38 -28.27 -10.61 -12.54
C VAL A 38 -28.52 -10.44 -14.05
N GLN A 39 -28.81 -11.56 -14.71
CA GLN A 39 -29.02 -11.69 -16.15
C GLN A 39 -30.12 -10.76 -16.67
N LEU A 40 -29.94 -10.24 -17.88
CA LEU A 40 -30.98 -10.14 -18.90
C LEU A 40 -30.36 -9.97 -20.30
N ASN A 41 -30.36 -11.10 -21.03
CA ASN A 41 -30.41 -11.28 -22.48
C ASN A 41 -29.85 -10.19 -23.42
N SER A 42 -28.66 -10.46 -23.99
CA SER A 42 -28.39 -10.14 -25.39
C SER A 42 -27.38 -11.13 -25.99
N VAL A 43 -27.60 -11.44 -27.25
CA VAL A 43 -27.06 -12.57 -28.02
C VAL A 43 -25.60 -12.35 -28.41
N GLY A 44 -24.76 -13.39 -28.21
CA GLY A 44 -23.65 -13.72 -29.12
C GLY A 44 -22.45 -12.78 -29.19
N ARG A 45 -21.59 -12.80 -28.17
CA ARG A 45 -20.12 -12.73 -28.31
C ARG A 45 -19.49 -13.16 -26.98
N SER A 46 -19.01 -14.40 -26.91
CA SER A 46 -18.18 -14.85 -25.79
C SER A 46 -16.84 -14.12 -25.86
N ALA A 47 -16.74 -12.96 -25.21
CA ALA A 47 -15.47 -12.49 -24.71
C ALA A 47 -15.13 -13.41 -23.53
N THR A 48 -14.09 -14.22 -23.68
CA THR A 48 -13.49 -14.98 -22.58
C THR A 48 -13.09 -13.98 -21.49
N ILE A 49 -13.87 -13.93 -20.40
CA ILE A 49 -13.44 -13.32 -19.15
C ILE A 49 -12.32 -14.21 -18.63
N ASN A 50 -11.07 -13.92 -19.01
CA ASN A 50 -9.91 -14.64 -18.53
C ASN A 50 -9.70 -14.26 -17.07
N LYS A 51 -10.17 -15.11 -16.15
CA LYS A 51 -9.65 -15.07 -14.78
C LYS A 51 -8.14 -15.33 -14.87
N PRO A 52 -7.31 -14.56 -14.15
CA PRO A 52 -5.88 -14.82 -14.14
C PRO A 52 -5.63 -16.25 -13.66
N THR A 53 -4.78 -16.94 -14.42
CA THR A 53 -4.38 -18.33 -14.16
C THR A 53 -3.16 -18.33 -13.26
N THR A 54 -2.85 -19.46 -12.63
CA THR A 54 -1.57 -19.70 -11.94
C THR A 54 -0.40 -19.20 -12.80
N ALA A 55 -0.34 -19.60 -14.08
CA ALA A 55 0.72 -19.17 -15.02
C ALA A 55 0.90 -17.64 -15.18
N SER A 56 -0.16 -16.83 -14.99
CA SER A 56 -0.02 -15.37 -15.02
C SER A 56 0.48 -14.80 -13.69
N HIS A 57 0.22 -15.48 -12.58
CA HIS A 57 0.76 -15.11 -11.26
C HIS A 57 2.26 -15.42 -11.17
N GLU A 58 2.71 -16.58 -11.66
CA GLU A 58 4.14 -16.87 -11.73
C GLU A 58 4.89 -15.87 -12.61
N ALA A 59 4.35 -15.50 -13.77
CA ALA A 59 4.95 -14.48 -14.64
C ALA A 59 5.05 -13.11 -13.95
N PHE A 60 4.06 -12.75 -13.13
CA PHE A 60 4.13 -11.54 -12.30
C PHE A 60 5.25 -11.65 -11.26
N ILE A 61 5.33 -12.77 -10.53
CA ILE A 61 6.38 -13.01 -9.53
C ILE A 61 7.76 -12.93 -10.17
N GLU A 62 7.98 -13.61 -11.30
CA GLU A 62 9.25 -13.57 -12.06
C GLU A 62 9.64 -12.14 -12.45
N ALA A 63 8.65 -11.29 -12.80
CA ALA A 63 8.91 -9.91 -13.18
C ALA A 63 9.32 -9.03 -11.99
N VAL A 64 8.75 -9.24 -10.80
CA VAL A 64 9.00 -8.37 -9.62
C VAL A 64 10.10 -8.90 -8.69
N ALA A 65 10.36 -10.21 -8.69
CA ALA A 65 11.31 -10.85 -7.77
C ALA A 65 12.73 -10.28 -7.81
N PRO A 66 13.35 -9.99 -8.98
CA PRO A 66 14.69 -9.40 -9.01
C PRO A 66 14.77 -8.05 -8.27
N THR A 67 13.72 -7.23 -8.37
CA THR A 67 13.65 -5.95 -7.66
C THR A 67 13.40 -6.16 -6.17
N ALA A 68 12.55 -7.11 -5.78
CA ALA A 68 12.30 -7.44 -4.38
C ALA A 68 13.59 -7.92 -3.68
N VAL A 69 14.37 -8.80 -4.32
CA VAL A 69 15.66 -9.26 -3.80
C VAL A 69 16.67 -8.11 -3.71
N ALA A 70 16.68 -7.19 -4.67
CA ALA A 70 17.55 -6.01 -4.60
C ALA A 70 17.16 -5.07 -3.44
N ILE A 71 15.87 -4.87 -3.20
CA ILE A 71 15.33 -4.11 -2.07
C ILE A 71 15.74 -4.77 -0.75
N GLN A 72 15.55 -6.08 -0.61
CA GLN A 72 15.96 -6.81 0.58
C GLN A 72 17.45 -6.61 0.89
N ASN A 73 18.30 -6.77 -0.12
CA ASN A 73 19.73 -6.68 0.06
C ASN A 73 20.23 -5.26 0.41
N GLN A 74 19.49 -4.21 0.05
CA GLN A 74 19.89 -2.82 0.31
C GLN A 74 19.20 -2.20 1.53
N GLU A 75 17.93 -2.54 1.74
CA GLU A 75 17.02 -1.88 2.68
C GLU A 75 16.44 -2.83 3.74
N HIS A 76 16.82 -4.12 3.70
CA HIS A 76 16.40 -5.15 4.63
C HIS A 76 14.89 -5.43 4.69
N VAL A 77 14.10 -4.90 3.75
CA VAL A 77 12.68 -5.28 3.60
C VAL A 77 12.61 -6.69 3.00
N PRO A 78 11.97 -7.69 3.65
CA PRO A 78 11.93 -9.04 3.13
C PRO A 78 11.36 -9.11 1.69
N ALA A 79 12.02 -9.90 0.84
CA ALA A 79 11.63 -10.02 -0.56
C ALA A 79 10.23 -10.65 -0.70
N SER A 80 9.92 -11.65 0.12
CA SER A 80 8.62 -12.31 0.19
C SER A 80 7.49 -11.33 0.50
N ILE A 81 7.69 -10.43 1.47
CA ILE A 81 6.77 -9.34 1.82
C ILE A 81 6.57 -8.41 0.63
N SER A 82 7.67 -7.97 0.00
CA SER A 82 7.62 -7.04 -1.14
C SER A 82 6.82 -7.61 -2.32
N ILE A 83 7.02 -8.90 -2.65
CA ILE A 83 6.32 -9.58 -3.74
C ILE A 83 4.85 -9.79 -3.39
N ALA A 84 4.55 -10.28 -2.18
CA ALA A 84 3.18 -10.57 -1.75
C ALA A 84 2.32 -9.29 -1.69
N GLN A 85 2.86 -8.19 -1.14
CA GLN A 85 2.17 -6.89 -1.16
C GLN A 85 1.98 -6.38 -2.58
N ALA A 86 3.00 -6.47 -3.45
CA ALA A 86 2.85 -6.07 -4.84
C ALA A 86 1.72 -6.85 -5.53
N ALA A 87 1.65 -8.17 -5.34
CA ALA A 87 0.60 -9.00 -5.92
C ALA A 87 -0.79 -8.64 -5.37
N LEU A 88 -0.92 -8.48 -4.06
CA LEU A 88 -2.19 -8.19 -3.39
C LEU A 88 -2.73 -6.80 -3.78
N GLU A 89 -1.90 -5.77 -3.71
CA GLU A 89 -2.31 -4.38 -3.93
C GLU A 89 -2.61 -4.06 -5.41
N SER A 90 -1.95 -4.78 -6.32
CA SER A 90 -2.06 -4.54 -7.75
C SER A 90 -3.01 -5.48 -8.49
N ASP A 91 -3.64 -6.43 -7.79
CA ASP A 91 -4.34 -7.56 -8.41
C ASP A 91 -3.43 -8.25 -9.45
N TRP A 92 -2.23 -8.67 -9.03
CA TRP A 92 -1.22 -9.29 -9.90
C TRP A 92 -0.88 -8.43 -11.14
N GLY A 93 -0.74 -7.12 -10.93
CA GLY A 93 -0.46 -6.13 -11.95
C GLY A 93 -1.64 -5.77 -12.85
N GLN A 94 -2.84 -6.34 -12.62
CA GLN A 94 -4.02 -6.15 -13.47
C GLN A 94 -4.86 -4.93 -13.09
N SER A 95 -4.65 -4.34 -11.92
CA SER A 95 -5.35 -3.11 -11.55
C SER A 95 -5.03 -2.01 -12.58
N LYS A 96 -6.01 -1.15 -12.86
CA LYS A 96 -5.83 -0.05 -13.81
C LYS A 96 -4.62 0.82 -13.45
N LEU A 97 -4.38 1.04 -12.17
CA LEU A 97 -3.23 1.81 -11.67
C LEU A 97 -1.90 1.10 -11.97
N ALA A 98 -1.84 -0.21 -11.76
CA ALA A 98 -0.65 -1.00 -12.03
C ALA A 98 -0.36 -1.13 -13.54
N ALA A 99 -1.39 -1.41 -14.34
CA ALA A 99 -1.26 -1.68 -15.77
C ALA A 99 -1.01 -0.41 -16.60
N ASP A 100 -1.74 0.68 -16.33
CA ASP A 100 -1.66 1.90 -17.15
C ASP A 100 -0.60 2.90 -16.62
N TYR A 101 -0.29 2.86 -15.32
CA TYR A 101 0.51 3.89 -14.64
C TYR A 101 1.64 3.33 -13.77
N ASN A 102 1.90 2.03 -13.85
CA ASN A 102 2.94 1.33 -13.10
C ASN A 102 2.87 1.53 -11.58
N ASN A 103 1.71 1.82 -11.01
CA ASN A 103 1.53 2.05 -9.58
C ASN A 103 0.97 0.80 -8.92
N LEU A 104 1.86 -0.06 -8.41
CA LEU A 104 1.50 -1.35 -7.81
C LEU A 104 0.77 -1.21 -6.47
N TYR A 105 1.02 -0.13 -5.73
CA TYR A 105 0.59 0.02 -4.32
C TYR A 105 -0.47 1.12 -4.11
N GLY A 106 -1.08 1.62 -5.19
CA GLY A 106 -2.10 2.67 -5.11
C GLY A 106 -1.61 3.98 -4.48
N VAL A 107 -0.31 4.29 -4.60
CA VAL A 107 0.30 5.44 -3.91
C VAL A 107 -0.31 6.75 -4.40
N LYS A 108 -0.87 7.54 -3.48
CA LYS A 108 -1.42 8.88 -3.77
C LYS A 108 -0.31 9.85 -4.22
N GLY A 109 -0.66 10.68 -5.19
CA GLY A 109 0.18 11.73 -5.74
C GLY A 109 0.25 12.97 -4.85
N SER A 110 1.28 13.78 -5.06
CA SER A 110 1.45 15.10 -4.45
C SER A 110 1.77 16.14 -5.52
N ARG A 111 1.78 17.43 -5.18
CA ARG A 111 2.16 18.50 -6.12
C ARG A 111 3.56 18.38 -6.73
N PHE A 112 4.42 17.53 -6.17
CA PHE A 112 5.81 17.34 -6.59
C PHE A 112 6.05 16.05 -7.37
N THR A 113 5.02 15.22 -7.55
CA THR A 113 5.13 13.93 -8.24
C THR A 113 4.41 13.98 -9.58
N LYS A 114 4.86 13.14 -10.52
CA LYS A 114 4.10 12.84 -11.74
C LYS A 114 2.84 12.09 -11.33
N ASN A 115 1.68 12.61 -11.72
CA ASN A 115 0.39 12.10 -11.26
C ASN A 115 -0.60 11.86 -12.40
N VAL A 116 -1.60 11.05 -12.11
CA VAL A 116 -2.86 10.95 -12.83
C VAL A 116 -4.02 11.11 -11.86
N ASP A 117 -5.04 11.89 -12.22
CA ASP A 117 -6.27 11.98 -11.45
C ASP A 117 -7.23 10.86 -11.87
N LEU A 118 -7.68 10.06 -10.91
CA LEU A 118 -8.63 8.98 -11.15
C LEU A 118 -9.74 8.99 -10.08
N PRO A 119 -10.97 8.59 -10.46
CA PRO A 119 -12.05 8.45 -9.51
C PRO A 119 -11.78 7.31 -8.54
N THR A 120 -11.92 7.57 -7.25
CA THR A 120 -11.87 6.55 -6.19
C THR A 120 -13.11 6.67 -5.29
N LYS A 121 -13.45 5.57 -4.62
CA LYS A 121 -14.51 5.55 -3.62
C LYS A 121 -13.91 5.82 -2.24
N GLU A 122 -14.36 6.90 -1.61
CA GLU A 122 -13.98 7.26 -0.24
C GLU A 122 -15.19 7.08 0.67
N PHE A 123 -14.95 6.62 1.90
CA PHE A 123 -15.99 6.53 2.92
C PHE A 123 -15.85 7.71 3.89
N GLU A 124 -16.76 8.67 3.77
CA GLU A 124 -16.76 9.90 4.56
C GLU A 124 -18.16 10.16 5.11
N ASP A 125 -18.26 10.61 6.36
CA ASP A 125 -19.53 10.96 7.01
C ASP A 125 -20.57 9.81 6.96
N GLY A 126 -20.10 8.55 7.04
CA GLY A 126 -20.94 7.37 6.97
C GLY A 126 -21.48 7.03 5.57
N LYS A 127 -20.96 7.65 4.51
CA LYS A 127 -21.42 7.44 3.12
C LYS A 127 -20.24 7.24 2.17
N TRP A 128 -20.46 6.39 1.19
CA TRP A 128 -19.54 6.25 0.06
C TRP A 128 -19.73 7.43 -0.92
N LYS A 129 -18.63 8.11 -1.24
CA LYS A 129 -18.56 9.14 -2.27
C LYS A 129 -17.55 8.72 -3.33
N THR A 130 -17.78 9.08 -4.58
CA THR A 130 -16.76 8.97 -5.63
C THR A 130 -16.13 10.34 -5.80
N ILE A 131 -14.82 10.43 -5.60
CA ILE A 131 -14.05 11.66 -5.78
C ILE A 131 -12.81 11.36 -6.61
N ASP A 132 -12.39 12.33 -7.43
CA ASP A 132 -11.12 12.21 -8.12
C ASP A 132 -9.98 12.45 -7.13
N GLN A 133 -8.98 11.59 -7.14
CA GLN A 133 -7.77 11.70 -6.33
C GLN A 133 -6.53 11.60 -7.22
N PRO A 134 -5.46 12.36 -6.92
CA PRO A 134 -4.21 12.20 -7.61
C PRO A 134 -3.55 10.89 -7.15
N PHE A 135 -3.14 10.07 -8.10
CA PHE A 135 -2.30 8.89 -7.89
C PHE A 135 -0.96 9.09 -8.58
N ARG A 136 0.12 8.58 -7.98
CA ARG A 136 1.44 8.62 -8.60
C ARG A 136 1.46 7.79 -9.87
N TRP A 137 2.17 8.29 -10.87
CA TRP A 137 2.55 7.56 -12.07
C TRP A 137 4.07 7.34 -12.03
N TYR A 138 4.48 6.07 -12.09
CA TYR A 138 5.87 5.64 -12.18
C TYR A 138 6.28 5.29 -13.61
N ASP A 139 7.56 5.41 -13.95
CA ASP A 139 8.01 5.06 -15.31
C ASP A 139 8.04 3.54 -15.52
N ASN A 140 8.15 2.75 -14.44
CA ASN A 140 8.07 1.28 -14.45
C ASN A 140 7.73 0.73 -13.04
N TRP A 141 7.45 -0.57 -12.94
CA TRP A 141 7.15 -1.22 -11.66
C TRP A 141 8.30 -1.17 -10.65
N ASN A 142 9.56 -1.19 -11.09
CA ASN A 142 10.70 -1.15 -10.18
C ASN A 142 10.70 0.15 -9.37
N GLU A 143 10.43 1.30 -10.01
CA GLU A 143 10.31 2.58 -9.29
C GLU A 143 9.16 2.58 -8.28
N SER A 144 8.06 1.91 -8.59
CA SER A 144 6.94 1.76 -7.65
C SER A 144 7.34 0.94 -6.43
N MET A 145 8.06 -0.17 -6.65
CA MET A 145 8.58 -1.03 -5.57
C MET A 145 9.60 -0.31 -4.70
N TRP A 146 10.57 0.41 -5.27
CA TRP A 146 11.52 1.21 -4.51
C TRP A 146 10.85 2.34 -3.74
N GLY A 147 9.85 3.00 -4.34
CA GLY A 147 9.04 4.00 -3.64
C GLY A 147 8.29 3.42 -2.44
N HIS A 148 7.78 2.20 -2.56
CA HIS A 148 7.14 1.49 -1.46
C HIS A 148 8.14 1.04 -0.38
N ALA A 149 9.29 0.48 -0.77
CA ALA A 149 10.35 0.13 0.18
C ALA A 149 10.79 1.35 1.00
N SER A 150 10.94 2.50 0.35
CA SER A 150 11.26 3.76 1.04
C SER A 150 10.20 4.17 2.08
N LEU A 151 8.93 3.81 1.93
CA LEU A 151 7.90 4.04 2.95
C LEU A 151 8.13 3.15 4.17
N LEU A 152 8.46 1.88 3.95
CA LEU A 152 8.72 0.94 5.06
C LEU A 152 9.99 1.34 5.83
N VAL A 153 11.05 1.72 5.11
CA VAL A 153 12.33 2.14 5.70
C VAL A 153 12.22 3.44 6.48
N ASN A 154 11.59 4.46 5.88
CA ASN A 154 11.57 5.80 6.47
C ASN A 154 10.33 6.07 7.33
N GLY A 155 9.39 5.13 7.38
CA GLY A 155 8.08 5.33 7.98
C GLY A 155 7.31 6.47 7.31
N THR A 156 6.57 7.19 8.14
CA THR A 156 5.64 8.27 7.74
C THR A 156 6.03 9.59 8.39
N ASP A 157 5.53 10.71 7.86
CA ASP A 157 5.83 12.05 8.36
C ASP A 157 5.56 12.23 9.88
N ASP A 158 4.58 11.52 10.44
CA ASP A 158 4.25 11.58 11.86
C ASP A 158 5.00 10.54 12.71
N ASN A 159 5.50 9.47 12.09
CA ASN A 159 6.29 8.44 12.75
C ASN A 159 7.30 7.80 11.79
N ALA A 160 8.57 8.20 11.90
CA ALA A 160 9.66 7.68 11.09
C ALA A 160 10.02 6.21 11.38
N LYS A 161 9.53 5.65 12.49
CA LYS A 161 9.75 4.24 12.87
C LYS A 161 8.50 3.39 12.71
N ARG A 162 7.48 3.89 12.00
CA ARG A 162 6.17 3.23 11.90
C ARG A 162 6.26 1.76 11.49
N TYR A 163 7.21 1.42 10.62
CA TYR A 163 7.36 0.08 10.07
C TYR A 163 8.74 -0.54 10.39
N SER A 164 9.46 -0.05 11.40
CA SER A 164 10.79 -0.60 11.73
C SER A 164 10.72 -2.09 12.08
N GLU A 165 9.67 -2.52 12.78
CA GLU A 165 9.47 -3.93 13.14
C GLU A 165 9.27 -4.83 11.90
N VAL A 166 8.83 -4.29 10.76
CA VAL A 166 8.73 -5.07 9.50
C VAL A 166 10.13 -5.46 9.01
N ILE A 167 11.09 -4.57 9.19
CA ILE A 167 12.49 -4.72 8.75
C ILE A 167 13.29 -5.53 9.77
N ASP A 168 13.01 -5.33 11.06
CA ASP A 168 13.69 -6.01 12.17
C ASP A 168 13.17 -7.43 12.43
N SER A 169 12.12 -7.86 11.72
CA SER A 169 11.51 -9.19 11.89
C SER A 169 12.40 -10.31 11.35
N ASP A 170 12.55 -11.38 12.14
CA ASP A 170 13.33 -12.57 11.77
C ASP A 170 12.62 -13.46 10.72
N ASN A 171 11.31 -13.27 10.51
CA ASN A 171 10.52 -14.06 9.56
C ASN A 171 9.36 -13.26 8.97
N TYR A 172 8.84 -13.72 7.83
CA TYR A 172 7.77 -13.04 7.11
C TYR A 172 6.43 -12.99 7.85
N LYS A 173 6.16 -13.88 8.81
CA LYS A 173 4.89 -13.88 9.56
C LYS A 173 4.87 -12.70 10.52
N ASP A 174 5.97 -12.53 11.27
CA ASP A 174 6.15 -11.39 12.16
C ASP A 174 6.17 -10.07 11.36
N ALA A 175 6.86 -10.05 10.21
CA ALA A 175 6.86 -8.89 9.32
C ALA A 175 5.45 -8.53 8.80
N ALA A 176 4.64 -9.53 8.45
CA ALA A 176 3.26 -9.32 7.98
C ALA A 176 2.35 -8.78 9.10
N HIS A 177 2.51 -9.25 10.34
CA HIS A 177 1.80 -8.69 11.49
C HIS A 177 2.29 -7.28 11.82
N ALA A 178 3.59 -7.01 11.73
CA ALA A 178 4.18 -5.70 11.94
C ALA A 178 3.65 -4.65 10.94
N LEU A 179 3.29 -5.05 9.70
CA LEU A 179 2.60 -4.16 8.77
C LEU A 179 1.25 -3.67 9.34
N VAL A 180 0.47 -4.58 9.91
CA VAL A 180 -0.84 -4.25 10.51
C VAL A 180 -0.66 -3.42 11.78
N ASP A 181 0.29 -3.78 12.64
CA ASP A 181 0.60 -3.03 13.86
C ASP A 181 1.09 -1.61 13.57
N GLY A 182 1.84 -1.43 12.47
CA GLY A 182 2.24 -0.12 11.95
C GLY A 182 1.08 0.68 11.34
N GLY A 183 -0.08 0.05 11.13
CA GLY A 183 -1.27 0.66 10.54
C GLY A 183 -1.22 0.76 9.02
N TYR A 184 -0.51 -0.14 8.34
CA TYR A 184 -0.44 -0.18 6.87
C TYR A 184 -1.82 -0.41 6.23
N ALA A 185 -2.60 -1.32 6.81
CA ALA A 185 -3.96 -1.64 6.37
C ALA A 185 -4.94 -1.62 7.55
N THR A 186 -6.18 -1.21 7.29
CA THR A 186 -7.28 -1.26 8.27
C THR A 186 -8.03 -2.59 8.26
N ASP A 187 -7.73 -3.46 7.30
CA ASP A 187 -8.31 -4.78 7.17
C ASP A 187 -7.70 -5.73 8.21
N PRO A 188 -8.51 -6.32 9.11
CA PRO A 188 -8.00 -7.19 10.16
C PRO A 188 -7.36 -8.48 9.62
N ASP A 189 -7.69 -8.89 8.41
CA ASP A 189 -7.17 -10.12 7.79
C ASP A 189 -5.95 -9.84 6.89
N TYR A 190 -5.42 -8.61 6.88
CA TYR A 190 -4.37 -8.21 5.94
C TYR A 190 -3.09 -9.04 6.10
N ALA A 191 -2.61 -9.23 7.34
CA ALA A 191 -1.43 -10.05 7.61
C ALA A 191 -1.61 -11.48 7.08
N GLU A 192 -2.76 -12.09 7.34
CA GLU A 192 -3.08 -13.46 6.88
C GLU A 192 -3.17 -13.56 5.36
N LYS A 193 -3.63 -12.52 4.67
CA LYS A 193 -3.63 -12.48 3.19
C LYS A 193 -2.21 -12.45 2.64
N VAL A 194 -1.33 -11.65 3.24
CA VAL A 194 0.09 -11.57 2.86
C VAL A 194 0.77 -12.92 3.12
N ILE A 195 0.63 -13.47 4.34
CA ILE A 195 1.17 -14.78 4.72
C ILE A 195 0.65 -15.86 3.77
N GLY A 196 -0.65 -15.88 3.49
CA GLY A 196 -1.26 -16.88 2.61
C GLY A 196 -0.72 -16.82 1.18
N LEU A 197 -0.42 -15.62 0.65
CA LEU A 197 0.25 -15.47 -0.65
C LEU A 197 1.69 -16.00 -0.60
N ILE A 198 2.44 -15.66 0.45
CA ILE A 198 3.81 -16.15 0.63
C ILE A 198 3.84 -17.68 0.66
N GLU A 199 2.98 -18.30 1.48
CA GLU A 199 2.91 -19.76 1.60
C GLU A 199 2.41 -20.45 0.31
N THR A 200 1.42 -19.85 -0.37
CA THR A 200 0.85 -20.42 -1.61
C THR A 200 1.87 -20.46 -2.75
N TYR A 201 2.68 -19.42 -2.89
CA TYR A 201 3.65 -19.28 -3.99
C TYR A 201 5.10 -19.52 -3.53
N GLN A 202 5.31 -19.95 -2.29
CA GLN A 202 6.62 -20.23 -1.69
C GLN A 202 7.57 -19.03 -1.84
N LEU A 203 7.08 -17.82 -1.56
CA LEU A 203 7.83 -16.58 -1.81
C LEU A 203 8.98 -16.37 -0.82
N ASP A 204 8.97 -17.10 0.30
CA ASP A 204 10.06 -17.14 1.29
C ASP A 204 11.38 -17.65 0.70
N GLN A 205 11.35 -18.40 -0.41
CA GLN A 205 12.56 -18.77 -1.16
C GLN A 205 13.36 -17.56 -1.69
N TYR A 206 12.74 -16.38 -1.81
CA TYR A 206 13.42 -15.15 -2.21
C TYR A 206 14.09 -14.46 -1.01
N ASP A 207 13.69 -14.78 0.22
CA ASP A 207 14.30 -14.20 1.42
C ASP A 207 15.71 -14.76 1.67
N GLU A 208 16.02 -15.92 1.10
CA GLU A 208 17.33 -16.58 1.22
C GLU A 208 18.38 -16.09 0.21
N GLN A 209 18.06 -15.11 -0.65
CA GLN A 209 18.89 -14.63 -1.77
C GLN A 209 19.68 -13.35 -1.51
#